data_AF-A0A2V8PDR3-F1
#
_entry.id   AF-A0A2V8PDR3-F1
#
_cell.length_a   1.000
_cell.length_b   1.000
_cell.length_c   1.000
_cell.angle_alpha   90.00
_cell.angle_beta   90.00
_cell.angle_gamma   90.00
#
_symmetry.space_group_name_H-M   'P 1'
#
loop_
_entity.id
_entity.type
_entity.pdbx_description
1 polymer ?
#
loop_
_entity_poly.entity_id
_entity_poly.type
_entity_poly.pdbx_seq_one_letter_code
_entity_poly.pdbx_strand_id
1 'polypeptide(L)'
;MHIKRFVSAVSLTALAGLGWTIIARPNYSSFLSPLTSIKNAVGTFKKPAETSTATVHSGLLSRARVSYVENNRLVITMDAVGDLPGALTLMIDRDGSGRAVIGGDWALVVAEIPPPDNHQGNGNDHGGPSDQPIQKGTLSGTISGGSISFSADGKLASIDALQLNLNLGSQTFKNVSSGDGTVQVVNVENYPLSSGSISLSF
;
A
#
# COMPACT_ATOMS: atom_id res chain seq x y z
N MET A 1 -46.00 18.61 29.19
CA MET A 1 -45.00 18.32 28.14
C MET A 1 -43.78 17.71 28.84
N HIS A 2 -43.64 16.38 28.75
CA HIS A 2 -42.76 15.58 29.61
C HIS A 2 -41.32 15.57 29.09
N ILE A 3 -40.37 15.96 29.94
CA ILE A 3 -38.93 15.82 29.74
C ILE A 3 -38.51 14.45 30.29
N LYS A 4 -38.11 13.52 29.43
CA LYS A 4 -37.48 12.26 29.86
C LYS A 4 -35.97 12.45 29.95
N ARG A 5 -35.46 12.55 31.18
CA ARG A 5 -34.04 12.41 31.50
C ARG A 5 -33.72 10.91 31.54
N PHE A 6 -32.75 10.46 30.76
CA PHE A 6 -32.15 9.15 30.95
C PHE A 6 -30.92 9.30 31.85
N VAL A 7 -31.05 8.75 33.05
CA VAL A 7 -29.98 8.48 34.01
C VAL A 7 -29.75 6.98 33.92
N SER A 8 -28.51 6.53 33.67
CA SER A 8 -28.12 5.14 33.92
C SER A 8 -26.89 5.12 34.81
N ALA A 9 -27.03 4.31 35.86
CA ALA A 9 -26.15 4.22 37.01
C ALA A 9 -25.01 3.20 36.82
N VAL A 10 -24.06 3.35 37.73
CA VAL A 10 -22.79 2.67 37.96
C VAL A 10 -22.92 1.18 38.37
N SER A 11 -21.84 0.42 38.11
CA SER A 11 -21.14 -0.62 38.93
C SER A 11 -20.82 -1.87 38.09
N LEU A 12 -19.71 -2.62 38.22
CA LEU A 12 -18.98 -3.06 39.39
C LEU A 12 -17.58 -3.60 38.99
N THR A 13 -16.61 -3.47 39.89
CA THR A 13 -15.22 -3.94 39.86
C THR A 13 -15.06 -5.47 39.85
N ALA A 14 -13.99 -5.97 39.22
CA ALA A 14 -13.33 -7.23 39.62
C ALA A 14 -11.81 -7.16 39.41
N LEU A 15 -11.09 -7.64 40.42
CA LEU A 15 -9.65 -7.59 40.68
C LEU A 15 -9.03 -9.00 40.48
N ALA A 16 -7.71 -9.03 40.27
CA ALA A 16 -6.78 -10.18 40.34
C ALA A 16 -6.69 -11.08 39.10
N GLY A 17 -5.53 -11.55 38.65
CA GLY A 17 -4.15 -11.43 39.16
C GLY A 17 -3.23 -12.41 38.40
N LEU A 18 -1.92 -12.27 38.62
CA LEU A 18 -0.85 -13.28 38.48
C LEU A 18 -0.57 -13.77 37.03
N GLY A 19 0.55 -13.48 36.37
CA GLY A 19 1.92 -13.48 36.89
C GLY A 19 2.59 -14.80 36.53
N TRP A 20 3.28 -14.87 35.38
CA TRP A 20 4.28 -15.91 35.08
C TRP A 20 5.48 -15.26 34.40
N THR A 21 6.50 -14.96 35.20
CA THR A 21 7.88 -14.85 34.73
C THR A 21 8.56 -16.17 35.10
N ILE A 22 9.09 -16.90 34.12
CA ILE A 22 10.00 -18.03 34.40
C ILE A 22 11.41 -17.67 33.93
N ILE A 23 12.29 -17.90 34.90
CA ILE A 23 13.72 -17.68 35.01
C ILE A 23 14.51 -18.49 33.97
N ALA A 24 15.54 -17.85 33.41
CA ALA A 24 16.61 -18.49 32.64
C ALA A 24 17.46 -19.43 33.51
N ARG A 25 18.06 -20.48 32.92
CA ARG A 25 19.40 -20.94 33.32
C ARG A 25 20.11 -21.73 32.20
N PRO A 26 21.44 -21.60 32.09
CA PRO A 26 22.26 -22.13 31.00
C PRO A 26 22.78 -23.53 31.33
N ASN A 27 23.13 -24.33 30.33
CA ASN A 27 23.93 -25.54 30.54
C ASN A 27 25.01 -25.70 29.47
N TYR A 28 26.23 -25.42 29.93
CA TYR A 28 27.52 -26.05 29.69
C TYR A 28 27.72 -26.95 28.46
N SER A 29 28.76 -26.56 27.72
CA SER A 29 29.59 -27.41 26.88
C SER A 29 30.06 -28.68 27.59
N SER A 30 29.99 -29.81 26.91
CA SER A 30 30.86 -30.96 27.15
C SER A 30 31.37 -31.45 25.80
N PHE A 31 32.66 -31.23 25.55
CA PHE A 31 33.44 -31.95 24.56
C PHE A 31 33.31 -33.45 24.81
N LEU A 32 32.98 -34.23 23.78
CA LEU A 32 33.47 -35.61 23.58
C LEU A 32 33.20 -35.98 22.11
N SER A 33 34.27 -36.11 21.33
CA SER A 33 34.23 -36.76 20.01
C SER A 33 34.13 -38.27 20.19
N PRO A 34 33.48 -38.96 19.24
CA PRO A 34 34.10 -40.15 18.69
C PRO A 34 34.25 -40.03 17.16
N LEU A 35 35.45 -40.35 16.67
CA LEU A 35 35.65 -40.78 15.29
C LEU A 35 34.73 -41.98 15.01
N THR A 36 33.95 -41.93 13.93
CA THR A 36 33.97 -42.93 12.85
C THR A 36 32.84 -42.72 11.84
N SER A 37 33.12 -43.17 10.62
CA SER A 37 32.20 -43.40 9.50
C SER A 37 31.94 -42.21 8.58
N ILE A 38 32.86 -42.01 7.64
CA ILE A 38 32.58 -41.39 6.33
C ILE A 38 31.50 -42.25 5.65
N LYS A 39 30.26 -41.76 5.62
CA LYS A 39 29.23 -42.23 4.70
C LYS A 39 28.73 -41.03 3.92
N ASN A 40 28.96 -41.09 2.62
CA ASN A 40 28.53 -40.17 1.57
C ASN A 40 27.31 -39.31 1.95
N ALA A 41 27.55 -38.08 2.39
CA ALA A 41 26.57 -37.03 2.30
C ALA A 41 26.66 -36.48 0.87
N VAL A 42 25.76 -36.92 0.00
CA VAL A 42 25.41 -36.16 -1.19
C VAL A 42 24.84 -34.84 -0.66
N GLY A 43 25.71 -33.84 -0.54
CA GLY A 43 25.30 -32.49 -0.22
C GLY A 43 24.40 -32.01 -1.34
N THR A 44 23.09 -32.02 -1.11
CA THR A 44 22.20 -31.12 -1.83
C THR A 44 22.68 -29.72 -1.51
N PHE A 45 23.43 -29.13 -2.43
CA PHE A 45 23.71 -27.70 -2.42
C PHE A 45 22.35 -27.00 -2.38
N LYS A 46 21.97 -26.52 -1.19
CA LYS A 46 20.85 -25.61 -1.02
C LYS A 46 21.25 -24.37 -1.81
N LYS A 47 20.70 -24.22 -3.03
CA LYS A 47 20.86 -23.02 -3.84
C LYS A 47 20.61 -21.83 -2.90
N PRO A 48 21.57 -20.90 -2.72
CA PRO A 48 21.31 -19.67 -2.00
C PRO A 48 20.05 -19.06 -2.63
N ALA A 49 19.06 -18.71 -1.82
CA ALA A 49 17.94 -17.93 -2.32
C ALA A 49 18.56 -16.69 -2.98
N GLU A 50 18.32 -16.52 -4.28
CA GLU A 50 18.63 -15.26 -4.95
C GLU A 50 17.77 -14.23 -4.23
N THR A 51 18.39 -13.45 -3.35
CA THR A 51 17.77 -12.25 -2.79
C THR A 51 17.66 -11.29 -3.97
N SER A 52 16.59 -11.43 -4.75
CA SER A 52 16.20 -10.44 -5.74
C SER A 52 15.99 -9.15 -4.97
N THR A 53 16.88 -8.18 -5.15
CA THR A 53 16.66 -6.82 -4.69
C THR A 53 15.49 -6.28 -5.50
N ALA A 54 14.32 -6.20 -4.87
CA ALA A 54 13.13 -5.63 -5.47
C ALA A 54 13.44 -4.21 -5.98
N THR A 55 12.97 -3.90 -7.18
CA THR A 55 13.17 -2.57 -7.79
C THR A 55 12.19 -1.61 -7.14
N VAL A 56 12.69 -0.43 -6.73
CA VAL A 56 11.85 0.61 -6.15
C VAL A 56 11.42 1.57 -7.26
N HIS A 57 10.10 1.75 -7.39
CA HIS A 57 9.45 2.69 -8.29
C HIS A 57 8.81 3.80 -7.48
N SER A 58 9.16 5.06 -7.79
CA SER A 58 8.66 6.22 -7.05
C SER A 58 7.88 7.17 -7.97
N GLY A 59 6.90 7.84 -7.37
CA GLY A 59 6.10 8.82 -8.08
C GLY A 59 5.51 9.88 -7.17
N LEU A 60 5.13 11.00 -7.79
CA LEU A 60 4.37 12.06 -7.15
C LEU A 60 2.89 11.88 -7.47
N LEU A 61 2.06 12.21 -6.50
CA LEU A 61 0.60 12.17 -6.60
C LEU A 61 0.04 13.59 -6.58
N SER A 62 -0.99 13.84 -7.37
CA SER A 62 -1.70 15.12 -7.40
C SER A 62 -3.17 14.96 -7.76
N ARG A 63 -3.95 16.04 -7.65
CA ARG A 63 -5.33 16.13 -8.15
C ARG A 63 -6.26 15.06 -7.56
N ALA A 64 -6.20 14.88 -6.25
CA ALA A 64 -7.07 13.98 -5.51
C ALA A 64 -8.54 14.32 -5.67
N ARG A 65 -9.33 13.27 -5.93
CA ARG A 65 -10.79 13.27 -5.94
C ARG A 65 -11.25 12.28 -4.89
N VAL A 66 -12.00 12.77 -3.91
CA VAL A 66 -12.47 11.98 -2.77
C VAL A 66 -13.97 11.72 -2.93
N SER A 67 -14.37 10.48 -2.70
CA SER A 67 -15.77 10.07 -2.59
C SER A 67 -15.97 9.32 -1.28
N TYR A 68 -17.00 9.72 -0.54
CA TYR A 68 -17.44 9.06 0.68
C TYR A 68 -18.47 8.00 0.32
N VAL A 69 -18.21 6.77 0.73
CA VAL A 69 -19.07 5.61 0.48
C VAL A 69 -19.67 5.15 1.82
N GLU A 70 -20.77 4.42 1.77
CA GLU A 70 -21.36 3.77 2.95
C GLU A 70 -20.35 2.85 3.66
N ASN A 71 -20.67 2.42 4.89
CA ASN A 71 -19.86 1.50 5.69
C ASN A 71 -18.43 1.99 5.98
N ASN A 72 -18.28 3.29 6.26
CA ASN A 72 -17.01 3.92 6.60
C ASN A 72 -15.91 3.80 5.52
N ARG A 73 -16.29 3.60 4.26
CA ARG A 73 -15.35 3.48 3.14
C ARG A 73 -15.09 4.82 2.46
N LEU A 74 -13.85 5.02 2.03
CA LEU A 74 -13.43 6.16 1.20
C LEU A 74 -12.90 5.66 -0.13
N VAL A 75 -13.20 6.36 -1.21
CA VAL A 75 -12.56 6.14 -2.51
C VAL A 75 -11.82 7.41 -2.89
N ILE A 76 -10.54 7.27 -3.20
CA ILE A 76 -9.66 8.39 -3.52
C ILE A 76 -8.96 8.06 -4.83
N THR A 77 -9.11 8.92 -5.83
CA THR A 77 -8.39 8.80 -7.10
C THR A 77 -7.42 9.98 -7.26
N MET A 78 -6.19 9.69 -7.67
CA MET A 78 -5.12 10.68 -7.87
C MET A 78 -4.36 10.39 -9.16
N ASP A 79 -3.81 11.45 -9.75
CA ASP A 79 -2.89 11.31 -10.86
C ASP A 79 -1.49 11.05 -10.34
N ALA A 80 -0.85 10.01 -10.88
CA ALA A 80 0.53 9.63 -10.58
C ALA A 80 1.46 10.03 -11.73
N VAL A 81 2.62 10.59 -11.37
CA VAL A 81 3.72 10.89 -12.30
C VAL A 81 5.03 10.36 -11.74
N GLY A 82 6.04 10.15 -12.58
CA GLY A 82 7.33 9.57 -12.18
C GLY A 82 7.58 8.25 -12.89
N ASP A 83 8.04 7.23 -12.18
CA ASP A 83 8.42 5.95 -12.77
C ASP A 83 7.22 5.16 -13.31
N LEU A 84 6.06 5.33 -12.69
CA LEU A 84 4.81 4.65 -13.03
C LEU A 84 3.69 5.69 -13.24
N PRO A 85 3.73 6.48 -14.33
CA PRO A 85 2.74 7.51 -14.60
C PRO A 85 1.37 6.87 -14.86
N GLY A 86 0.30 7.52 -14.41
CA GLY A 86 -1.04 6.96 -14.53
C GLY A 86 -2.06 7.50 -13.53
N ALA A 87 -3.04 6.66 -13.17
CA ALA A 87 -4.08 6.97 -12.20
C ALA A 87 -4.09 5.96 -11.05
N LEU A 88 -3.87 6.44 -9.84
CA LEU A 88 -3.97 5.67 -8.60
C LEU A 88 -5.40 5.78 -8.06
N THR A 89 -6.00 4.65 -7.72
CA THR A 89 -7.26 4.58 -6.97
C THR A 89 -7.03 3.81 -5.68
N LEU A 90 -7.44 4.41 -4.57
CA LEU A 90 -7.41 3.85 -3.22
C LEU A 90 -8.85 3.69 -2.74
N MET A 91 -9.23 2.47 -2.37
CA MET A 91 -10.47 2.19 -1.66
C MET A 91 -10.11 1.84 -0.22
N ILE A 92 -10.32 2.77 0.70
CA ILE A 92 -9.86 2.67 2.09
C ILE A 92 -11.03 2.30 2.99
N ASP A 93 -10.89 1.18 3.70
CA ASP A 93 -11.80 0.78 4.76
C ASP A 93 -11.35 1.35 6.10
N ARG A 94 -12.27 1.99 6.81
CA ARG A 94 -12.00 2.63 8.10
C ARG A 94 -12.72 1.95 9.24
N ASP A 95 -12.14 2.07 10.42
CA ASP A 95 -12.75 1.59 11.66
C ASP A 95 -14.08 2.30 11.98
N GLY A 96 -14.77 1.85 13.03
CA GLY A 96 -16.04 2.45 13.47
C GLY A 96 -15.93 3.93 13.84
N SER A 97 -14.74 4.42 14.22
CA SER A 97 -14.48 5.84 14.49
C SER A 97 -14.24 6.67 13.23
N GLY A 98 -13.98 6.02 12.09
CA GLY A 98 -13.69 6.65 10.80
C GLY A 98 -12.30 7.28 10.72
N ARG A 99 -11.37 6.94 11.63
CA ARG A 99 -10.04 7.57 11.75
C ARG A 99 -8.88 6.61 11.47
N ALA A 100 -9.05 5.32 11.78
CA ALA A 100 -8.01 4.32 11.53
C ALA A 100 -8.29 3.59 10.22
N VAL A 101 -7.24 3.35 9.44
CA VAL A 101 -7.30 2.47 8.27
C VAL A 101 -7.24 1.03 8.75
N ILE A 102 -8.24 0.23 8.40
CA ILE A 102 -8.33 -1.20 8.80
C ILE A 102 -8.18 -2.15 7.62
N GLY A 103 -8.14 -1.62 6.39
CA GLY A 103 -8.04 -2.42 5.19
C GLY A 103 -8.35 -1.62 3.94
N GLY A 104 -8.58 -2.34 2.85
CA GLY A 104 -9.00 -1.79 1.58
C GLY A 104 -8.28 -2.40 0.40
N ASP A 105 -8.55 -1.86 -0.78
CA ASP A 105 -7.95 -2.27 -2.04
C ASP A 105 -7.35 -1.04 -2.74
N TRP A 106 -6.38 -1.28 -3.60
CA TRP A 106 -5.81 -0.24 -4.44
C TRP A 106 -5.53 -0.75 -5.85
N ALA A 107 -5.52 0.17 -6.80
CA ALA A 107 -5.09 -0.08 -8.17
C ALA A 107 -4.39 1.15 -8.75
N LEU A 108 -3.28 0.93 -9.44
CA LEU A 108 -2.59 1.91 -10.27
C LEU A 108 -2.71 1.48 -11.72
N VAL A 109 -3.45 2.24 -12.52
CA VAL A 109 -3.50 2.09 -13.97
C VAL A 109 -2.35 2.89 -14.56
N VAL A 110 -1.32 2.20 -15.05
CA VAL A 110 -0.13 2.83 -15.62
C VAL A 110 -0.38 3.16 -17.09
N ALA A 111 -0.14 4.40 -17.47
CA ALA A 111 -0.29 4.89 -18.83
C ALA A 111 0.87 5.82 -19.21
N GLU A 112 1.32 5.69 -20.46
CA GLU A 112 2.39 6.50 -21.03
C GLU A 112 1.78 7.48 -22.03
N ILE A 113 2.14 8.76 -21.94
CA ILE A 113 1.83 9.72 -23.01
C ILE A 113 2.98 9.61 -24.01
N PRO A 114 2.73 9.15 -25.24
CA PRO A 114 3.78 9.11 -26.25
C PRO A 114 4.37 10.50 -26.44
N PRO A 115 5.70 10.63 -26.62
CA PRO A 115 6.25 11.91 -27.03
C PRO A 115 5.58 12.33 -28.34
N PRO A 116 5.28 13.63 -28.53
CA PRO A 116 4.77 14.11 -29.81
C PRO A 116 5.78 13.74 -30.90
N ASP A 117 5.31 13.22 -32.03
CA ASP A 117 6.21 12.93 -33.12
C ASP A 117 6.74 14.25 -33.70
N ASN A 118 8.06 14.41 -33.73
CA ASN A 118 8.68 15.48 -34.50
C ASN A 118 8.75 15.13 -35.99
N HIS A 119 7.75 14.39 -36.52
CA HIS A 119 7.65 14.17 -37.95
C HIS A 119 7.11 15.45 -38.59
N GLN A 120 8.06 16.32 -38.95
CA GLN A 120 7.83 17.41 -39.88
C GLN A 120 7.36 16.81 -41.21
N GLY A 121 6.03 16.68 -41.33
CA GLY A 121 5.38 15.95 -42.41
C GLY A 121 5.72 16.55 -43.77
N ASN A 122 6.42 15.78 -44.59
CA ASN A 122 6.22 15.88 -46.03
C ASN A 122 4.86 15.24 -46.30
N GLY A 123 3.90 16.03 -46.77
CA GLY A 123 2.49 15.66 -46.81
C GLY A 123 2.24 14.29 -47.46
N ASN A 124 1.47 13.43 -46.78
CA ASN A 124 0.45 12.52 -47.32
C ASN A 124 0.00 11.41 -46.36
N ASP A 125 0.50 11.33 -45.13
CA ASP A 125 0.09 10.25 -44.22
C ASP A 125 -1.14 10.60 -43.35
N HIS A 126 -2.24 9.88 -43.59
CA HIS A 126 -3.42 9.86 -42.75
C HIS A 126 -3.15 8.98 -41.51
N GLY A 127 -2.61 9.58 -40.45
CA GLY A 127 -2.42 8.87 -39.18
C GLY A 127 -1.29 9.45 -38.35
N GLY A 128 -1.42 10.71 -37.94
CA GLY A 128 -0.54 11.27 -36.90
C GLY A 128 -0.69 10.48 -35.59
N PRO A 129 0.35 10.40 -34.74
CA PRO A 129 0.25 9.71 -33.47
C PRO A 129 -0.88 10.32 -32.64
N SER A 130 -1.67 9.45 -32.05
CA SER A 130 -2.68 9.87 -31.10
C SER A 130 -1.99 10.41 -29.85
N ASP A 131 -2.25 11.67 -29.48
CA ASP A 131 -1.92 12.26 -28.17
C ASP A 131 -2.63 11.55 -26.99
N GLN A 132 -3.23 10.38 -27.23
CA GLN A 132 -3.95 9.63 -26.24
C GLN A 132 -2.97 8.81 -25.39
N PRO A 133 -3.11 8.83 -24.05
CA PRO A 133 -2.34 7.97 -23.17
C PRO A 133 -2.50 6.50 -23.58
N ILE A 134 -1.39 5.80 -23.76
CA ILE A 134 -1.36 4.36 -24.02
C ILE A 134 -1.27 3.65 -22.68
N GLN A 135 -2.30 2.87 -22.34
CA GLN A 135 -2.28 2.05 -21.12
C GLN A 135 -1.21 0.96 -21.23
N LYS A 136 -0.31 0.88 -20.25
CA LYS A 136 0.77 -0.10 -20.19
C LYS A 136 0.43 -1.32 -19.35
N GLY A 137 -0.50 -1.16 -18.40
CA GLY A 137 -0.93 -2.22 -17.50
C GLY A 137 -1.58 -1.67 -16.22
N THR A 138 -1.87 -2.58 -15.30
CA THR A 138 -2.41 -2.26 -13.97
C THR A 138 -1.61 -3.00 -12.92
N LEU A 139 -1.27 -2.32 -11.84
CA LEU A 139 -0.79 -2.91 -10.59
C LEU A 139 -1.90 -2.79 -9.55
N SER A 140 -2.15 -3.83 -8.77
CA SER A 140 -3.20 -3.81 -7.74
C SER A 140 -2.89 -4.68 -6.55
N GLY A 141 -3.62 -4.44 -5.47
CA GLY A 141 -3.58 -5.28 -4.28
C GLY A 141 -4.38 -4.68 -3.14
N THR A 142 -3.92 -4.95 -1.91
CA THR A 142 -4.64 -4.63 -0.68
C THR A 142 -3.93 -3.56 0.14
N ILE A 143 -4.68 -2.90 1.02
CA ILE A 143 -4.17 -1.94 2.00
C ILE A 143 -4.10 -2.65 3.36
N SER A 144 -2.94 -2.65 4.02
CA SER A 144 -2.76 -3.30 5.33
C SER A 144 -2.86 -2.35 6.52
N GLY A 145 -2.71 -1.04 6.30
CA GLY A 145 -2.76 -0.06 7.37
C GLY A 145 -2.32 1.33 6.94
N GLY A 146 -2.15 2.20 7.93
CA GLY A 146 -1.85 3.62 7.76
C GLY A 146 -2.77 4.47 8.62
N SER A 147 -2.68 5.78 8.46
CA SER A 147 -3.55 6.73 9.15
C SER A 147 -4.09 7.78 8.20
N ILE A 148 -5.26 8.31 8.55
CA ILE A 148 -5.85 9.45 7.88
C ILE A 148 -6.17 10.52 8.91
N SER A 149 -6.10 11.77 8.50
CA SER A 149 -6.50 12.89 9.35
C SER A 149 -7.62 13.70 8.69
N PHE A 150 -8.45 14.28 9.54
CA PHE A 150 -9.53 15.16 9.11
C PHE A 150 -9.25 16.57 9.62
N SER A 151 -9.56 17.57 8.80
CA SER A 151 -9.55 18.96 9.23
C SER A 151 -10.71 19.27 10.16
N ALA A 152 -10.68 20.45 10.79
CA ALA A 152 -11.70 20.87 11.74
C ALA A 152 -13.12 20.98 11.12
N ASP A 153 -13.21 21.16 9.80
CA ASP A 153 -14.47 21.17 9.04
C ASP A 153 -14.93 19.76 8.61
N GLY A 154 -14.24 18.70 9.05
CA GLY A 154 -14.63 17.32 8.80
C GLY A 154 -14.22 16.76 7.43
N LYS A 155 -13.39 17.48 6.66
CA LYS A 155 -12.85 17.02 5.38
C LYS A 155 -11.60 16.17 5.57
N LEU A 156 -11.36 15.24 4.66
CA LEU A 156 -10.13 14.46 4.63
C LEU A 156 -8.94 15.38 4.30
N ALA A 157 -8.02 15.51 5.25
CA ALA A 157 -6.91 16.45 5.19
C ALA A 157 -5.60 15.77 4.76
N SER A 158 -5.27 14.61 5.35
CA SER A 158 -4.08 13.84 4.99
C SER A 158 -4.30 12.34 5.02
N ILE A 159 -3.44 11.65 4.29
CA ILE A 159 -3.18 10.22 4.37
C ILE A 159 -1.70 10.08 4.69
N ASP A 160 -1.38 9.36 5.77
CA ASP A 160 -0.02 9.22 6.27
C ASP A 160 0.36 7.74 6.33
N ALA A 161 1.48 7.40 5.69
CA ALA A 161 2.08 6.06 5.66
C ALA A 161 1.07 4.93 5.36
N LEU A 162 0.23 5.12 4.33
CA LEU A 162 -0.69 4.09 3.87
C LEU A 162 0.10 2.93 3.28
N GLN A 163 -0.01 1.76 3.90
CA GLN A 163 0.76 0.57 3.54
C GLN A 163 0.01 -0.24 2.49
N LEU A 164 0.67 -0.48 1.37
CA LEU A 164 0.16 -1.23 0.23
C LEU A 164 0.83 -2.60 0.18
N ASN A 165 0.05 -3.64 -0.02
CA ASN A 165 0.53 -4.92 -0.52
C ASN A 165 0.19 -4.99 -2.00
N LEU A 166 1.18 -5.24 -2.84
CA LEU A 166 0.98 -5.53 -4.25
C LEU A 166 0.73 -7.03 -4.39
N ASN A 167 -0.36 -7.40 -5.07
CA ASN A 167 -0.75 -8.80 -5.25
C ASN A 167 -0.76 -9.21 -6.73
N LEU A 168 -0.94 -8.26 -7.66
CA LEU A 168 -1.07 -8.58 -9.07
C LEU A 168 -0.61 -7.44 -9.98
N GLY A 169 0.06 -7.79 -11.06
CA GLY A 169 0.27 -6.93 -12.22
C GLY A 169 -0.36 -7.50 -13.50
N SER A 170 -0.69 -6.62 -14.44
CA SER A 170 -1.23 -6.99 -15.75
C SER A 170 -0.40 -6.41 -16.91
N GLN A 171 -0.56 -7.00 -18.10
CA GLN A 171 0.09 -6.55 -19.35
C GLN A 171 1.63 -6.50 -19.20
N THR A 172 2.24 -5.31 -19.28
CA THR A 172 3.68 -5.12 -19.09
C THR A 172 4.15 -5.63 -17.72
N PHE A 173 3.26 -5.63 -16.72
CA PHE A 173 3.51 -6.07 -15.35
C PHE A 173 3.03 -7.50 -15.05
N LYS A 174 2.73 -8.33 -16.06
CA LYS A 174 2.17 -9.68 -15.86
C LYS A 174 3.01 -10.63 -14.98
N ASN A 175 4.31 -10.36 -14.83
CA ASN A 175 5.21 -11.15 -14.01
C ASN A 175 5.29 -10.64 -12.55
N VAL A 176 4.67 -9.51 -12.25
CA VAL A 176 4.61 -8.94 -10.92
C VAL A 176 3.50 -9.65 -10.15
N SER A 177 3.87 -10.36 -9.09
CA SER A 177 2.96 -11.19 -8.27
C SER A 177 3.00 -10.86 -6.78
N SER A 178 3.98 -10.07 -6.36
CA SER A 178 4.12 -9.61 -4.98
C SER A 178 4.92 -8.32 -4.95
N GLY A 179 4.70 -7.54 -3.91
CA GLY A 179 5.49 -6.35 -3.62
C GLY A 179 4.86 -5.59 -2.45
N ASP A 180 5.51 -4.52 -2.07
CA ASP A 180 5.04 -3.63 -1.01
C ASP A 180 5.08 -2.18 -1.49
N GLY A 181 4.44 -1.29 -0.74
CA GLY A 181 4.48 0.11 -1.06
C GLY A 181 3.90 1.00 0.02
N THR A 182 4.12 2.29 -0.18
CA THR A 182 3.66 3.33 0.73
C THR A 182 3.07 4.49 -0.04
N VAL A 183 1.97 5.05 0.47
CA VAL A 183 1.36 6.28 -0.03
C VAL A 183 1.25 7.31 1.09
N GLN A 184 1.55 8.56 0.77
CA GLN A 184 1.34 9.72 1.63
C GLN A 184 0.74 10.86 0.80
N VAL A 185 -0.24 11.57 1.36
CA VAL A 185 -0.97 12.63 0.66
C VAL A 185 -1.38 13.71 1.66
N VAL A 186 -1.26 14.97 1.26
CA VAL A 186 -1.73 16.15 2.01
C VAL A 186 -2.69 16.97 1.17
N ASN A 187 -3.52 17.77 1.83
CA ASN A 187 -4.56 18.59 1.22
C ASN A 187 -5.51 17.76 0.35
N VAL A 188 -5.88 16.55 0.81
CA VAL A 188 -6.50 15.52 -0.03
C VAL A 188 -7.79 16.02 -0.70
N GLU A 189 -8.65 16.74 0.01
CA GLU A 189 -9.89 17.29 -0.58
C GLU A 189 -9.74 18.65 -1.28
N ASN A 190 -8.51 19.16 -1.42
CA ASN A 190 -8.24 20.37 -2.19
C ASN A 190 -7.67 19.99 -3.55
N TYR A 191 -8.54 19.71 -4.53
CA TYR A 191 -8.14 19.20 -5.86
C TYR A 191 -6.89 19.87 -6.46
N PRO A 192 -6.80 21.21 -6.63
CA PRO A 192 -5.62 21.82 -7.23
C PRO A 192 -4.36 21.83 -6.34
N LEU A 193 -4.50 21.70 -5.01
CA LEU A 193 -3.37 21.76 -4.06
C LEU A 193 -3.03 20.42 -3.41
N SER A 194 -3.81 19.38 -3.69
CA SER A 194 -3.55 18.02 -3.24
C SER A 194 -2.24 17.54 -3.82
N SER A 195 -1.40 17.00 -2.95
CA SER A 195 -0.06 16.53 -3.31
C SER A 195 0.34 15.36 -2.44
N GLY A 196 1.19 14.49 -2.97
CA GLY A 196 1.61 13.30 -2.27
C GLY A 196 2.71 12.54 -3.01
N SER A 197 3.04 11.37 -2.50
CA SER A 197 3.95 10.46 -3.15
C SER A 197 3.52 9.01 -2.99
N ILE A 198 3.91 8.20 -3.95
CA ILE A 198 3.80 6.74 -3.92
C ILE A 198 5.20 6.15 -4.10
N SER A 199 5.48 5.07 -3.37
CA SER A 199 6.63 4.21 -3.61
C SER A 199 6.15 2.77 -3.63
N LEU A 200 6.57 2.00 -4.63
CA LEU A 200 6.29 0.58 -4.79
C LEU A 200 7.61 -0.18 -4.94
N SER A 201 7.73 -1.34 -4.31
CA SER A 201 8.89 -2.24 -4.44
C SER A 201 8.45 -3.61 -4.94
N PHE A 202 8.96 -4.04 -6.10
CA PHE A 202 8.67 -5.36 -6.69
C PHE A 202 9.72 -5.82 -7.72
#